data_AF-A0A1F5WDZ3-F1
#
_entry.id   AF-A0A1F5WDZ3-F1
#
_cell.length_a   1.000
_cell.length_b   1.000
_cell.length_c   1.000
_cell.angle_alpha   90.00
_cell.angle_beta   90.00
_cell.angle_gamma   90.00
#
_symmetry.space_group_name_H-M   'P 1'
#
loop_
_entity.id
_entity.type
_entity.pdbx_description
1 polymer ?
#
loop_
_entity_poly.entity_id
_entity_poly.type
_entity_poly.pdbx_seq_one_letter_code
_entity_poly.pdbx_strand_id
1 'polypeptide(L)'
;MPYITLKDRSGLDPLIEKLREKVLDFPEGTAVSISMRYIAERVLIEGSLNAAEQYQGKRATRYWLLVNHAGIALNIAFELWDRVFSKVDPASLQWFEALFVPLDPIPSHDVSQILGSDVDALIAKIKKLAGPFGYNYDCAYCGLVNYAMTELMPRIMMDACDLGDDDFVAEDVKSMMFFWFGLARTLYTEIARPYEDEQIAKNSDVSVYNLLLRRLNV
;
A
#
# COMPACT_ATOMS: atom_id res chain seq x y z
N MET A 1 -9.39 -4.33 12.36
CA MET A 1 -9.47 -5.30 11.24
C MET A 1 -10.36 -6.50 11.57
N PRO A 2 -11.69 -6.45 11.40
CA PRO A 2 -12.60 -7.52 11.83
C PRO A 2 -12.63 -8.77 10.93
N TYR A 3 -12.01 -8.74 9.75
CA TYR A 3 -12.18 -9.79 8.72
C TYR A 3 -11.05 -10.83 8.64
N ILE A 4 -10.02 -10.73 9.49
CA ILE A 4 -8.91 -11.67 9.58
C ILE A 4 -8.86 -12.28 10.99
N THR A 5 -8.69 -13.59 11.07
CA THR A 5 -8.70 -14.28 12.37
C THR A 5 -7.46 -13.93 13.20
N LEU A 6 -7.57 -13.99 14.53
CA LEU A 6 -6.40 -13.80 15.42
C LEU A 6 -5.29 -14.82 15.12
N LYS A 7 -5.65 -16.02 14.69
CA LYS A 7 -4.70 -17.06 14.30
C LYS A 7 -3.87 -16.63 13.09
N ASP A 8 -4.52 -16.07 12.06
CA ASP A 8 -3.80 -15.67 10.85
C ASP A 8 -2.90 -14.44 11.12
N ARG A 9 -3.34 -13.53 11.99
CA ARG A 9 -2.52 -12.41 12.50
C ARG A 9 -1.25 -12.88 13.19
N SER A 10 -1.40 -13.80 14.15
CA SER A 10 -0.26 -14.38 14.87
C SER A 10 0.75 -15.09 13.95
N GLY A 11 0.33 -15.47 12.74
CA GLY A 11 1.22 -16.01 11.72
C GLY A 11 2.08 -14.96 11.01
N LEU A 12 1.63 -13.70 10.95
CA LEU A 12 2.33 -12.59 10.30
C LEU A 12 3.18 -11.77 11.28
N ASP A 13 2.75 -11.66 12.54
CA ASP A 13 3.40 -10.80 13.54
C ASP A 13 4.92 -10.98 13.62
N PRO A 14 5.51 -12.20 13.62
CA PRO A 14 6.96 -12.34 13.68
C PRO A 14 7.71 -11.72 12.50
N LEU A 15 7.11 -11.74 11.30
CA LEU A 15 7.70 -11.13 10.10
C LEU A 15 7.52 -9.62 10.10
N ILE A 16 6.38 -9.13 10.60
CA ILE A 16 6.13 -7.70 10.81
C ILE A 16 7.16 -7.13 11.80
N GLU A 17 7.35 -7.78 12.95
CA GLU A 17 8.33 -7.35 13.95
C GLU A 17 9.76 -7.36 13.40
N LYS A 18 10.15 -8.44 12.72
CA LYS A 18 11.49 -8.54 12.13
C LYS A 18 11.76 -7.44 11.09
N LEU A 19 10.79 -7.15 10.23
CA LEU A 19 10.92 -6.06 9.25
C LEU A 19 10.99 -4.70 9.96
N ARG A 20 10.15 -4.48 10.98
CA ARG A 20 10.16 -3.24 11.77
C ARG A 20 11.53 -2.97 12.39
N GLU A 21 12.09 -3.94 13.11
CA GLU A 21 13.41 -3.84 13.73
C GLU A 21 14.50 -3.56 12.69
N LYS A 22 14.50 -4.32 11.58
CA LYS A 22 15.48 -4.12 10.51
C LYS A 22 15.43 -2.74 9.88
N VAL A 23 14.24 -2.17 9.71
CA VAL A 23 14.09 -0.82 9.15
C VAL A 23 14.65 0.23 10.11
N LEU A 24 14.43 0.07 11.41
CA LEU A 24 14.94 0.99 12.44
C LEU A 24 16.45 0.87 12.65
N ASP A 25 17.03 -0.31 12.40
CA ASP A 25 18.47 -0.57 12.49
C ASP A 25 19.26 -0.14 11.23
N PHE A 26 18.62 0.48 10.24
CA PHE A 26 19.35 0.91 9.04
C PHE A 26 20.40 2.00 9.37
N PRO A 27 21.57 2.00 8.72
CA PRO A 27 22.69 2.86 9.12
C PRO A 27 22.52 4.39 8.96
N GLU A 28 21.43 4.91 8.36
CA GLU A 28 21.26 6.35 8.09
C GLU A 28 19.77 6.77 8.12
N GLY A 29 19.46 7.99 8.57
CA GLY A 29 18.07 8.46 8.80
C GLY A 29 17.14 8.45 7.57
N THR A 30 17.65 8.70 6.36
CA THR A 30 16.88 8.60 5.09
C THR A 30 16.54 7.15 4.70
N ALA A 31 17.12 6.16 5.37
CA ALA A 31 16.87 4.77 5.06
C ALA A 31 15.49 4.27 5.52
N VAL A 32 14.85 4.94 6.50
CA VAL A 32 13.53 4.54 7.00
C VAL A 32 12.47 4.74 5.92
N SER A 33 12.35 5.96 5.38
CA SER A 33 11.37 6.27 4.33
C SER A 33 11.64 5.44 3.06
N ILE A 34 12.89 5.33 2.62
CA ILE A 34 13.27 4.48 1.47
C ILE A 34 12.89 3.01 1.72
N SER A 35 13.15 2.48 2.92
CA SER A 35 12.79 1.10 3.28
C SER A 35 11.29 0.85 3.31
N MET A 36 10.52 1.77 3.88
CA MET A 36 9.06 1.68 3.91
C MET A 36 8.49 1.69 2.48
N ARG A 37 8.99 2.59 1.62
CA ARG A 37 8.60 2.66 0.21
C ARG A 37 8.94 1.37 -0.52
N TYR A 38 10.13 0.81 -0.30
CA TYR A 38 10.54 -0.47 -0.89
C TYR A 38 9.59 -1.61 -0.49
N ILE A 39 9.30 -1.75 0.81
CA ILE A 39 8.37 -2.78 1.29
C ILE A 39 6.98 -2.59 0.65
N ALA A 40 6.50 -1.34 0.60
CA ALA A 40 5.20 -1.02 0.02
C ALA A 40 5.11 -1.37 -1.47
N GLU A 41 6.10 -1.02 -2.27
CA GLU A 41 6.12 -1.37 -3.71
C GLU A 41 6.17 -2.88 -3.92
N ARG A 42 7.04 -3.59 -3.19
CA ARG A 42 7.15 -5.06 -3.29
C ARG A 42 5.84 -5.76 -2.89
N VAL A 43 5.21 -5.33 -1.80
CA VAL A 43 3.99 -5.98 -1.28
C VAL A 43 2.75 -5.58 -2.09
N LEU A 44 2.57 -4.29 -2.38
CA LEU A 44 1.34 -3.75 -2.96
C LEU A 44 1.37 -3.58 -4.48
N ILE A 45 2.51 -3.45 -5.13
CA ILE A 45 2.60 -3.45 -6.59
C ILE A 45 2.95 -4.86 -7.07
N GLU A 46 4.16 -5.33 -6.77
CA GLU A 46 4.62 -6.62 -7.29
C GLU A 46 3.80 -7.78 -6.72
N GLY A 47 3.52 -7.78 -5.42
CA GLY A 47 2.68 -8.79 -4.78
C GLY A 47 1.30 -8.87 -5.43
N SER A 48 0.72 -7.73 -5.80
CA SER A 48 -0.58 -7.62 -6.46
C SER A 48 -0.56 -8.12 -7.89
N LEU A 49 0.44 -7.70 -8.68
CA LEU A 49 0.61 -8.18 -10.04
C LEU A 49 0.84 -9.69 -10.05
N ASN A 50 1.72 -10.19 -9.17
CA ASN A 50 2.00 -11.61 -9.01
C ASN A 50 0.78 -12.42 -8.56
N ALA A 51 -0.08 -11.86 -7.72
CA ALA A 51 -1.33 -12.52 -7.32
C ALA A 51 -2.38 -12.47 -8.44
N ALA A 52 -2.48 -11.35 -9.15
CA ALA A 52 -3.36 -11.16 -10.31
C ALA A 52 -3.00 -12.09 -11.49
N GLU A 53 -1.72 -12.36 -11.69
CA GLU A 53 -1.23 -13.28 -12.73
C GLU A 53 -1.73 -14.72 -12.55
N GLN A 54 -1.86 -15.17 -11.29
CA GLN A 54 -2.34 -16.53 -10.98
C GLN A 54 -3.80 -16.76 -11.39
N TYR A 55 -4.55 -15.68 -11.64
CA TYR A 55 -5.91 -15.70 -12.19
C TYR A 55 -5.94 -15.80 -13.72
N GLN A 56 -5.09 -16.62 -14.35
CA GLN A 56 -5.02 -16.78 -15.81
C GLN A 56 -6.43 -16.86 -16.43
N GLY A 57 -6.79 -15.85 -17.23
CA GLY A 57 -8.08 -15.75 -17.93
C GLY A 57 -9.24 -15.04 -17.21
N LYS A 58 -9.16 -14.77 -15.89
CA LYS A 58 -10.23 -14.11 -15.12
C LYS A 58 -9.95 -12.62 -14.89
N ARG A 59 -10.13 -11.80 -15.93
CA ARG A 59 -9.80 -10.36 -15.92
C ARG A 59 -10.52 -9.56 -14.82
N ALA A 60 -11.81 -9.83 -14.56
CA ALA A 60 -12.57 -9.11 -13.54
C ALA A 60 -11.97 -9.28 -12.13
N THR A 61 -11.45 -10.46 -11.80
CA THR A 61 -10.82 -10.73 -10.50
C THR A 61 -9.53 -9.94 -10.30
N ARG A 62 -8.76 -9.71 -11.38
CA ARG A 62 -7.53 -8.90 -11.34
C ARG A 62 -7.80 -7.45 -10.96
N TYR A 63 -8.84 -6.86 -11.55
CA TYR A 63 -9.26 -5.49 -11.24
C TYR A 63 -9.60 -5.32 -9.75
N TRP A 64 -10.43 -6.21 -9.18
CA TRP A 64 -10.83 -6.12 -7.77
C TRP A 64 -9.65 -6.17 -6.82
N LEU A 65 -8.67 -7.04 -7.08
CA LEU A 65 -7.47 -7.13 -6.26
C LEU A 65 -6.69 -5.79 -6.28
N LEU A 66 -6.49 -5.22 -7.46
CA LEU A 66 -5.73 -3.97 -7.64
C LEU A 66 -6.45 -2.77 -6.99
N VAL A 67 -7.77 -2.67 -7.14
CA VAL A 67 -8.57 -1.61 -6.50
C VAL A 67 -8.54 -1.74 -4.98
N ASN A 68 -8.63 -2.96 -4.44
CA ASN A 68 -8.52 -3.15 -3.01
C ASN A 68 -7.13 -2.73 -2.49
N HIS A 69 -6.04 -3.00 -3.22
CA HIS A 69 -4.72 -2.53 -2.82
C HIS A 69 -4.55 -1.01 -2.92
N ALA A 70 -5.18 -0.36 -3.90
CA ALA A 70 -5.27 1.10 -3.92
C ALA A 70 -6.00 1.63 -2.67
N GLY A 71 -7.09 0.98 -2.26
CA GLY A 71 -7.80 1.26 -1.01
C GLY A 71 -6.95 1.02 0.24
N ILE A 72 -6.11 -0.03 0.25
CA ILE A 72 -5.19 -0.32 1.35
C ILE A 72 -4.12 0.79 1.47
N ALA A 73 -3.56 1.25 0.34
CA ALA A 73 -2.63 2.38 0.34
C ALA A 73 -3.29 3.66 0.89
N LEU A 74 -4.54 3.95 0.51
CA LEU A 74 -5.31 5.06 1.09
C LEU A 74 -5.56 4.89 2.60
N ASN A 75 -5.91 3.68 3.05
CA ASN A 75 -6.11 3.42 4.48
C ASN A 75 -4.84 3.73 5.27
N ILE A 76 -3.66 3.36 4.76
CA ILE A 76 -2.39 3.66 5.42
C ILE A 76 -2.13 5.18 5.44
N ALA A 77 -2.41 5.88 4.33
CA ALA A 77 -2.31 7.34 4.29
C ALA A 77 -3.19 8.00 5.37
N PHE A 78 -4.44 7.54 5.51
CA PHE A 78 -5.36 8.06 6.53
C PHE A 78 -4.96 7.67 7.95
N GLU A 79 -4.49 6.44 8.19
CA GLU A 79 -4.01 6.01 9.51
C GLU A 79 -2.77 6.81 9.93
N LEU A 80 -1.85 7.11 9.01
CA LEU A 80 -0.71 7.98 9.27
C LEU A 80 -1.15 9.42 9.54
N TRP A 81 -2.11 9.94 8.78
CA TRP A 81 -2.68 11.26 9.02
C TRP A 81 -3.30 11.36 10.42
N ASP A 82 -4.22 10.46 10.75
CA ASP A 82 -4.97 10.52 12.01
C ASP A 82 -4.08 10.27 13.23
N ARG A 83 -3.14 9.32 13.14
CA ARG A 83 -2.33 8.92 14.30
C ARG A 83 -1.05 9.71 14.49
N VAL A 84 -0.48 10.23 13.41
CA VAL A 84 0.82 10.90 13.41
C VAL A 84 0.65 12.37 13.01
N PHE A 85 0.23 12.64 11.77
CA PHE A 85 0.33 13.99 11.19
C PHE A 85 -0.60 15.02 11.82
N SER A 86 -1.86 14.66 12.13
CA SER A 86 -2.84 15.56 12.75
C SER A 86 -2.38 16.12 14.11
N LYS A 87 -1.38 15.47 14.73
CA LYS A 87 -0.76 15.90 15.97
C LYS A 87 0.43 16.84 15.77
N VAL A 88 1.01 16.88 14.57
CA VAL A 88 2.20 17.66 14.22
C VAL A 88 1.82 18.92 13.44
N ASP A 89 0.91 18.83 12.46
CA ASP A 89 0.41 19.98 11.70
C ASP A 89 -1.08 19.80 11.31
N PRO A 90 -2.03 20.25 12.15
CA PRO A 90 -3.46 20.00 11.96
C PRO A 90 -4.14 20.80 10.83
N ALA A 91 -3.44 21.72 10.14
CA ALA A 91 -4.09 22.77 9.34
C ALA A 91 -3.75 22.81 7.84
N SER A 92 -2.84 22.00 7.31
CA SER A 92 -2.39 22.19 5.93
C SER A 92 -3.21 21.39 4.89
N LEU A 93 -3.89 22.09 3.97
CA LEU A 93 -4.47 21.50 2.73
C LEU A 93 -3.40 20.97 1.75
N GLN A 94 -2.10 21.11 2.08
CA GLN A 94 -0.97 20.65 1.25
C GLN A 94 -0.99 19.14 0.99
N TRP A 95 -1.63 18.34 1.86
CA TRP A 95 -1.79 16.90 1.60
C TRP A 95 -2.68 16.62 0.37
N PHE A 96 -3.59 17.53 0.02
CA PHE A 96 -4.42 17.36 -1.16
C PHE A 96 -3.62 17.55 -2.45
N GLU A 97 -2.63 18.45 -2.44
CA GLU A 97 -1.71 18.64 -3.56
C GLU A 97 -0.82 17.40 -3.80
N ALA A 98 -0.54 16.64 -2.74
CA ALA A 98 0.22 15.39 -2.82
C ALA A 98 -0.47 14.27 -3.59
N LEU A 99 -1.81 14.30 -3.72
CA LEU A 99 -2.54 13.41 -4.62
C LEU A 99 -2.09 13.54 -6.08
N PHE A 100 -1.40 14.63 -6.43
CA PHE A 100 -1.00 14.94 -7.80
C PHE A 100 0.51 14.85 -8.03
N VAL A 101 1.30 14.49 -7.02
CA VAL A 101 2.76 14.33 -7.15
C VAL A 101 3.08 12.91 -7.67
N PRO A 102 3.82 12.77 -8.79
CA PRO A 102 4.27 11.47 -9.27
C PRO A 102 5.17 10.76 -8.24
N LEU A 103 5.15 9.42 -8.25
CA LEU A 103 6.10 8.64 -7.46
C LEU A 103 7.49 8.75 -8.08
N ASP A 104 8.44 9.33 -7.35
CA ASP A 104 9.85 9.34 -7.75
C ASP A 104 10.46 7.92 -7.62
N PRO A 105 11.42 7.53 -8.48
CA PRO A 105 12.11 6.24 -8.33
C PRO A 105 12.83 6.12 -6.99
N ILE A 106 12.75 4.96 -6.35
CA ILE A 106 13.50 4.68 -5.11
C ILE A 106 14.95 4.33 -5.45
N PRO A 107 15.96 4.96 -4.85
CA PRO A 107 17.33 4.44 -4.84
C PRO A 107 17.35 3.16 -3.98
N SER A 108 17.15 2.00 -4.61
CA SER A 108 16.70 0.77 -3.93
C SER A 108 17.76 -0.32 -3.75
N HIS A 109 18.99 -0.12 -4.24
CA HIS A 109 19.97 -1.21 -4.32
C HIS A 109 20.36 -1.77 -2.94
N ASP A 110 20.75 -0.90 -2.01
CA ASP A 110 21.21 -1.32 -0.67
C ASP A 110 20.06 -1.85 0.19
N VAL A 111 18.88 -1.23 0.08
CA VAL A 111 17.67 -1.66 0.81
C VAL A 111 17.24 -3.06 0.40
N SER A 112 17.30 -3.38 -0.89
CA SER A 112 16.92 -4.70 -1.40
C SER A 112 17.81 -5.83 -0.85
N GLN A 113 19.10 -5.58 -0.63
CA GLN A 113 20.02 -6.58 -0.08
C GLN A 113 19.71 -6.89 1.39
N ILE A 114 19.25 -5.90 2.15
CA ILE A 114 19.00 -6.02 3.59
C ILE A 114 17.59 -6.57 3.87
N LEU A 115 16.59 -6.08 3.14
CA LEU A 115 15.17 -6.36 3.39
C LEU A 115 14.56 -7.41 2.46
N GLY A 116 15.12 -7.59 1.25
CA GLY A 116 14.46 -8.32 0.16
C GLY A 116 13.98 -9.70 0.55
N SER A 117 14.83 -10.50 1.21
CA SER A 117 14.49 -11.85 1.64
C SER A 117 13.37 -11.92 2.70
N ASP A 118 13.28 -10.92 3.58
CA ASP A 118 12.23 -10.87 4.61
C ASP A 118 10.91 -10.36 4.04
N VAL A 119 10.97 -9.44 3.08
CA VAL A 119 9.80 -9.01 2.30
C VAL A 119 9.24 -10.19 1.49
N ASP A 120 10.11 -10.99 0.86
CA ASP A 120 9.70 -12.21 0.16
C ASP A 120 9.03 -13.22 1.10
N ALA A 121 9.60 -13.39 2.30
CA ALA A 121 9.03 -14.26 3.32
C ALA A 121 7.64 -13.78 3.78
N LEU A 122 7.45 -12.46 3.95
CA LEU A 122 6.15 -11.86 4.27
C LEU A 122 5.13 -12.15 3.16
N ILE A 123 5.47 -11.87 1.90
CA ILE A 123 4.59 -12.12 0.75
C ILE A 123 4.23 -13.60 0.66
N ALA A 124 5.20 -14.50 0.81
CA ALA A 124 4.98 -15.94 0.79
C ALA A 124 4.05 -16.38 1.93
N LYS A 125 4.21 -15.81 3.13
CA LYS A 125 3.37 -16.10 4.28
C LYS A 125 1.93 -15.62 4.08
N ILE A 126 1.73 -14.42 3.53
CA ILE A 126 0.41 -13.89 3.16
C ILE A 126 -0.28 -14.83 2.18
N LYS A 127 0.40 -15.23 1.09
CA LYS A 127 -0.16 -16.19 0.10
C LYS A 127 -0.55 -17.52 0.74
N LYS A 128 0.32 -18.05 1.62
CA LYS A 128 0.04 -19.30 2.35
C LYS A 128 -1.20 -19.20 3.25
N LEU A 129 -1.36 -18.07 3.95
CA LEU A 129 -2.48 -17.84 4.86
C LEU A 129 -3.78 -17.54 4.11
N ALA A 130 -3.71 -16.86 2.96
CA ALA A 130 -4.87 -16.63 2.08
C ALA A 130 -5.49 -17.94 1.56
N GLY A 131 -4.70 -19.02 1.55
CA GLY A 131 -5.16 -20.35 1.17
C GLY A 131 -5.13 -20.57 -0.35
N PRO A 132 -5.81 -21.61 -0.86
CA PRO A 132 -5.83 -21.90 -2.28
C PRO A 132 -6.63 -20.85 -3.06
N PHE A 133 -6.28 -20.66 -4.33
CA PHE A 133 -7.05 -19.80 -5.24
C PHE A 133 -8.50 -20.26 -5.34
N GLY A 134 -9.41 -19.30 -5.19
CA GLY A 134 -10.85 -19.54 -5.14
C GLY A 134 -11.61 -18.27 -4.81
N TYR A 135 -12.92 -18.39 -4.65
CA TYR A 135 -13.82 -17.23 -4.46
C TYR A 135 -13.45 -16.34 -3.26
N ASN A 136 -12.90 -16.93 -2.19
CA ASN A 136 -12.54 -16.20 -0.98
C ASN A 136 -11.07 -15.75 -0.95
N TYR A 137 -10.25 -16.15 -1.93
CA TYR A 137 -8.82 -15.88 -1.90
C TYR A 137 -8.54 -14.37 -1.92
N ASP A 138 -9.23 -13.60 -2.76
CA ASP A 138 -9.00 -12.16 -2.88
C ASP A 138 -9.28 -11.43 -1.57
N CYS A 139 -10.42 -11.73 -0.94
CA CYS A 139 -10.80 -11.14 0.33
C CYS A 139 -9.80 -11.50 1.44
N ALA A 140 -9.38 -12.77 1.50
CA ALA A 140 -8.39 -13.23 2.48
C ALA A 140 -7.03 -12.59 2.25
N TYR A 141 -6.56 -12.57 0.99
CA TYR A 141 -5.29 -11.97 0.60
C TYR A 141 -5.26 -10.47 0.90
N CYS A 142 -6.25 -9.71 0.42
CA CYS A 142 -6.37 -8.27 0.70
C CYS A 142 -6.48 -8.00 2.21
N GLY A 143 -7.23 -8.82 2.96
CA GLY A 143 -7.32 -8.68 4.41
C GLY A 143 -5.99 -8.87 5.12
N LEU A 144 -5.18 -9.84 4.68
CA LEU A 144 -3.85 -10.12 5.24
C LEU A 144 -2.82 -9.06 4.84
N VAL A 145 -2.84 -8.61 3.58
CA VAL A 145 -2.00 -7.50 3.11
C VAL A 145 -2.33 -6.24 3.88
N ASN A 146 -3.62 -5.89 3.99
CA ASN A 146 -4.05 -4.71 4.73
C ASN A 146 -3.51 -4.76 6.16
N TYR A 147 -3.69 -5.88 6.87
CA TYR A 147 -3.18 -6.02 8.23
C TYR A 147 -1.67 -5.88 8.32
N ALA A 148 -0.93 -6.61 7.48
CA ALA A 148 0.53 -6.55 7.49
C ALA A 148 1.01 -5.11 7.31
N MET A 149 0.42 -4.38 6.36
CA MET A 149 0.86 -3.02 6.04
C MET A 149 0.37 -1.96 7.03
N THR A 150 -0.88 -2.05 7.51
CA THR A 150 -1.42 -1.11 8.51
C THR A 150 -0.84 -1.31 9.90
N GLU A 151 -0.27 -2.48 10.20
CA GLU A 151 0.50 -2.68 11.43
C GLU A 151 1.96 -2.26 11.24
N LEU A 152 2.62 -2.70 10.17
CA LEU A 152 4.04 -2.44 9.96
C LEU A 152 4.35 -0.96 9.77
N MET A 153 3.61 -0.28 8.88
CA MET A 153 3.97 1.05 8.42
C MET A 153 3.79 2.12 9.50
N PRO A 154 2.65 2.20 10.20
CA PRO A 154 2.50 3.17 11.29
C PRO A 154 3.44 2.88 12.46
N ARG A 155 3.77 1.61 12.74
CA ARG A 155 4.69 1.29 13.84
C ARG A 155 6.13 1.66 13.53
N ILE A 156 6.62 1.38 12.32
CA ILE A 156 7.92 1.91 11.89
C ILE A 156 7.94 3.44 12.03
N MET A 157 6.87 4.11 11.58
CA MET A 157 6.82 5.57 11.64
C MET A 157 6.81 6.10 13.07
N MET A 158 6.01 5.51 13.97
CA MET A 158 5.96 5.90 15.38
C MET A 158 7.32 5.66 16.06
N ASP A 159 7.90 4.47 15.90
CA ASP A 159 9.19 4.14 16.50
C ASP A 159 10.30 5.07 15.97
N ALA A 160 10.28 5.39 14.67
CA ALA A 160 11.25 6.32 14.08
C ALA A 160 11.06 7.75 14.60
N CYS A 161 9.81 8.20 14.81
CA CYS A 161 9.54 9.50 15.44
C CYS A 161 10.03 9.55 16.89
N ASP A 162 9.89 8.46 17.66
CA ASP A 162 10.36 8.40 19.05
C ASP A 162 11.89 8.38 19.16
N LEU A 163 12.59 7.94 18.11
CA LEU A 163 14.05 7.86 18.04
C LEU A 163 14.73 9.07 17.36
N GLY A 164 13.98 9.82 16.55
CA GLY A 164 14.50 10.92 15.72
C GLY A 164 14.61 12.26 16.45
N ASP A 165 15.26 13.24 15.80
CA ASP A 165 15.23 14.66 16.18
C ASP A 165 14.01 15.35 15.53
N ASP A 166 13.61 16.53 16.01
CA ASP A 166 12.38 17.22 15.58
C ASP A 166 12.30 17.43 14.04
N ASP A 167 13.44 17.60 13.37
CA ASP A 167 13.54 17.79 11.91
C ASP A 167 13.22 16.50 11.10
N PHE A 168 13.51 15.32 11.65
CA PHE A 168 13.15 14.03 11.03
C PHE A 168 11.63 13.81 11.03
N VAL A 169 10.96 14.27 12.08
CA VAL A 169 9.53 13.99 12.31
C VAL A 169 8.63 14.72 11.30
N ALA A 170 8.97 15.93 10.87
CA ALA A 170 8.06 16.70 10.01
C ALA A 170 8.17 16.31 8.53
N GLU A 171 9.38 16.26 7.97
CA GLU A 171 9.58 16.08 6.52
C GLU A 171 9.43 14.63 6.07
N ASP A 172 9.98 13.65 6.81
CA ASP A 172 9.85 12.23 6.43
C ASP A 172 8.41 11.72 6.60
N VAL A 173 7.70 12.12 7.65
CA VAL A 173 6.27 11.78 7.82
C VAL A 173 5.44 12.35 6.67
N LYS A 174 5.67 13.62 6.32
CA LYS A 174 4.98 14.27 5.20
C LYS A 174 5.28 13.59 3.87
N SER A 175 6.55 13.31 3.60
CA SER A 175 7.01 12.58 2.42
C SER A 175 6.36 11.20 2.31
N MET A 176 6.30 10.46 3.43
CA MET A 176 5.67 9.14 3.46
C MET A 176 4.16 9.21 3.23
N MET A 177 3.46 10.20 3.80
CA MET A 177 2.06 10.40 3.50
C MET A 177 1.83 10.68 2.01
N PHE A 178 2.66 11.54 1.41
CA PHE A 178 2.57 11.87 -0.01
C PHE A 178 2.83 10.64 -0.88
N PHE A 179 3.80 9.82 -0.49
CA PHE A 179 4.06 8.53 -1.12
C PHE A 179 2.82 7.62 -1.10
N TRP A 180 2.13 7.48 0.03
CA TRP A 180 0.95 6.59 0.12
C TRP A 180 -0.20 7.03 -0.78
N PHE A 181 -0.46 8.33 -0.86
CA PHE A 181 -1.44 8.89 -1.80
C PHE A 181 -1.01 8.68 -3.26
N GLY A 182 0.26 8.93 -3.57
CA GLY A 182 0.83 8.67 -4.89
C GLY A 182 0.72 7.19 -5.29
N LEU A 183 1.03 6.28 -4.37
CA LEU A 183 0.92 4.84 -4.57
C LEU A 183 -0.52 4.38 -4.81
N ALA A 184 -1.47 4.88 -4.01
CA ALA A 184 -2.89 4.61 -4.23
C ALA A 184 -3.35 5.06 -5.62
N ARG A 185 -2.95 6.26 -6.03
CA ARG A 185 -3.23 6.79 -7.37
C ARG A 185 -2.61 5.88 -8.43
N THR A 186 -1.33 5.57 -8.36
CA THR A 186 -0.65 4.70 -9.33
C THR A 186 -1.32 3.33 -9.44
N LEU A 187 -1.61 2.68 -8.31
CA LEU A 187 -2.32 1.40 -8.29
C LEU A 187 -3.69 1.49 -9.00
N TYR A 188 -4.42 2.57 -8.80
CA TYR A 188 -5.71 2.75 -9.45
C TYR A 188 -5.58 3.22 -10.91
N THR A 189 -5.04 4.42 -11.16
CA THR A 189 -5.09 5.08 -12.46
C THR A 189 -4.18 4.44 -13.50
N GLU A 190 -3.01 3.93 -13.09
CA GLU A 190 -2.00 3.43 -14.01
C GLU A 190 -2.09 1.91 -14.16
N ILE A 191 -2.53 1.20 -13.11
CA ILE A 191 -2.56 -0.27 -13.10
C ILE A 191 -4.00 -0.82 -13.19
N ALA A 192 -4.93 -0.44 -12.30
CA ALA A 192 -6.27 -1.02 -12.25
C ALA A 192 -7.20 -0.51 -13.36
N ARG A 193 -7.25 0.82 -13.57
CA ARG A 193 -8.16 1.51 -14.48
C ARG A 193 -8.06 1.01 -15.92
N PRO A 194 -6.88 0.72 -16.51
CA PRO A 194 -6.81 0.13 -17.84
C PRO A 194 -7.65 -1.16 -17.98
N TYR A 195 -7.70 -2.00 -16.93
CA TYR A 195 -8.55 -3.18 -16.93
C TYR A 195 -10.04 -2.84 -16.85
N GLU A 196 -10.41 -1.81 -16.09
CA GLU A 196 -11.78 -1.29 -15.99
C GLU A 196 -12.26 -0.71 -17.32
N ASP A 197 -11.44 0.15 -17.94
CA ASP A 197 -11.71 0.78 -19.23
C ASP A 197 -11.95 -0.29 -20.32
N GLU A 198 -11.18 -1.38 -20.32
CA GLU A 198 -11.42 -2.54 -21.19
C GLU A 198 -12.78 -3.24 -20.91
N GLN A 199 -13.15 -3.42 -19.64
CA GLN A 199 -14.44 -4.03 -19.29
C GLN A 199 -15.62 -3.13 -19.65
N ILE A 200 -15.49 -1.82 -19.43
CA ILE A 200 -16.47 -0.81 -19.84
C ILE A 200 -16.66 -0.85 -21.36
N ALA A 201 -15.57 -0.84 -22.13
CA ALA A 201 -15.62 -0.91 -23.58
C ALA A 201 -16.31 -2.19 -24.08
N LYS A 202 -16.09 -3.31 -23.41
CA LYS A 202 -16.73 -4.59 -23.73
C LYS A 202 -18.23 -4.60 -23.41
N ASN A 203 -18.61 -4.08 -22.25
CA ASN A 203 -19.97 -4.23 -21.71
C ASN A 203 -20.88 -3.01 -21.99
N SER A 204 -20.34 -1.92 -22.54
CA SER A 204 -21.04 -0.65 -22.75
C SER A 204 -21.68 -0.06 -21.48
N ASP A 205 -21.14 -0.40 -20.31
CA ASP A 205 -21.73 -0.06 -19.02
C ASP A 205 -20.89 0.99 -18.29
N VAL A 206 -21.36 2.25 -18.34
CA VAL A 206 -21.22 3.27 -17.28
C VAL A 206 -22.18 4.42 -17.60
N SER A 207 -23.47 4.13 -17.43
CA SER A 207 -24.54 5.12 -17.67
C SER A 207 -24.32 6.41 -16.85
N VAL A 208 -23.84 6.28 -15.61
CA VAL A 208 -23.66 7.41 -14.68
C VAL A 208 -22.50 8.33 -15.05
N TYR A 209 -21.37 7.82 -15.57
CA TYR A 209 -20.26 8.68 -16.00
C TYR A 209 -20.60 9.44 -17.26
N ASN A 210 -21.28 8.80 -18.22
CA ASN A 210 -21.79 9.49 -19.40
C ASN A 210 -22.82 10.57 -19.04
N LEU A 211 -23.67 10.32 -18.04
CA LEU A 211 -24.58 11.32 -17.48
C LEU A 211 -23.82 12.47 -16.82
N LEU A 212 -22.76 12.17 -16.06
CA LEU A 212 -21.93 13.17 -15.40
C LEU A 212 -21.17 14.03 -16.42
N LEU A 213 -20.50 13.43 -17.39
CA LEU A 213 -19.78 14.13 -18.47
C LEU A 213 -20.72 15.06 -19.25
N ARG A 214 -21.90 14.56 -19.63
CA ARG A 214 -22.96 15.39 -20.24
C ARG A 214 -23.40 16.55 -19.35
N ARG A 215 -23.50 16.34 -18.03
CA ARG A 215 -23.84 17.43 -17.08
C ARG A 215 -22.71 18.44 -16.91
N LEU A 216 -21.47 17.99 -17.05
CA LEU A 216 -20.27 18.83 -16.94
C LEU A 216 -19.90 19.52 -18.27
N ASN A 217 -20.64 19.26 -19.36
CA ASN A 217 -20.34 19.73 -20.72
C ASN A 217 -18.91 19.35 -21.20
N VAL A 218 -18.45 18.14 -20.85
CA VAL A 218 -17.17 17.57 -21.30
C VAL A 218 -17.42 16.31 -22.13
#